data_AF-A0A1I2KZ20-F1
#
_entry.id   AF-A0A1I2KZ20-F1
#
_cell.length_a   1.000
_cell.length_b   1.000
_cell.length_c   1.000
_cell.angle_alpha   90.00
_cell.angle_beta   90.00
_cell.angle_gamma   90.00
#
_symmetry.space_group_name_H-M   'P 1'
#
loop_
_entity.id
_entity.type
_entity.pdbx_description
1 polymer ?
#
loop_
_entity_poly.entity_id
_entity_poly.type
_entity_poly.pdbx_seq_one_letter_code
_entity_poly.pdbx_strand_id
1 'polypeptide(L)'
;MSRVGHHPSHRGLIRAPAPGDRRAPVDAVIVPSARAEASLVEAGRLAALLDATLLVLCSGRSRPGPVIRRLTGEPGLRVVAVDFPKDGVAALPRLETSTVLGRSRLQRRADTSAKRNLGLVLARMSGWDTVVFLDDDIHVPDPADLERAAALLDTHDGVGLHVTGCPDNSVVCHANRETGQPQETFIGGGALAVPAGRIDSFFPEVYNEDWFFLLGETGLRPVTQAGVAVQQHYDPFADPDRARGEEFGDVLAEGIFAGLDHGQPIPAETGYWSRFLAARLDLIEQIEKRIGPGTPRGGDMLRSLGAAKGRLRFIQPIDCVRYIEAWQNDRKTWRDYLTDLPVRAGGPAGPREVRATVRGFGLRCFISRAPGRPRTAPEPAAPRSAPEAAWRRSPSPDRLRAPAVR
;
A
#
# COMPACT_ATOMS: atom_id res chain seq x y z
N MET A 1 3.58 -19.68 25.52
CA MET A 1 4.50 -18.68 24.95
C MET A 1 4.05 -18.44 23.52
N SER A 2 3.60 -17.22 23.16
CA SER A 2 3.24 -16.94 21.76
C SER A 2 4.50 -17.06 20.91
N ARG A 3 4.36 -17.68 19.73
CA ARG A 3 5.49 -17.96 18.83
C ARG A 3 5.83 -16.65 18.13
N VAL A 4 6.92 -16.00 18.54
CA VAL A 4 7.47 -14.83 17.83
C VAL A 4 7.99 -15.30 16.47
N GLY A 5 7.46 -14.76 15.37
CA GLY A 5 7.90 -15.08 14.02
C GLY A 5 6.94 -14.58 12.95
N HIS A 6 7.36 -14.72 11.69
CA HIS A 6 6.56 -14.39 10.50
C HIS A 6 5.27 -15.19 10.47
N HIS A 7 4.14 -14.55 10.15
CA HIS A 7 2.85 -15.23 10.05
C HIS A 7 2.42 -15.43 8.58
N PRO A 8 1.72 -16.53 8.25
CA PRO A 8 1.24 -16.76 6.89
C PRO A 8 0.12 -15.78 6.48
N SER A 9 -0.53 -15.14 7.45
CA SER A 9 -1.63 -14.20 7.26
C SER A 9 -1.83 -13.32 8.48
N HIS A 10 -2.22 -12.07 8.23
CA HIS A 10 -2.68 -11.11 9.25
C HIS A 10 -4.16 -10.74 9.05
N ARG A 11 -4.93 -11.51 8.25
CA ARG A 11 -6.33 -11.20 7.95
C ARG A 11 -7.22 -11.15 9.20
N GLY A 12 -6.83 -11.82 10.27
CA GLY A 12 -7.50 -11.75 11.57
C GLY A 12 -7.55 -10.35 12.18
N LEU A 13 -6.66 -9.44 11.76
CA LEU A 13 -6.64 -8.04 12.19
C LEU A 13 -7.63 -7.15 11.42
N ILE A 14 -8.15 -7.62 10.28
CA ILE A 14 -9.08 -6.86 9.44
C ILE A 14 -10.50 -7.06 9.97
N ARG A 15 -11.22 -5.96 10.20
CA ARG A 15 -12.63 -6.04 10.59
C ARG A 15 -13.46 -6.48 9.39
N ALA A 16 -14.34 -7.47 9.60
CA ALA A 16 -15.27 -7.90 8.57
C ALA A 16 -16.12 -6.70 8.13
N PRO A 17 -16.24 -6.43 6.81
CA PRO A 17 -17.09 -5.35 6.35
C PRO A 17 -18.54 -5.66 6.73
N ALA A 18 -19.28 -4.64 7.18
CA ALA A 18 -20.72 -4.78 7.29
C ALA A 18 -21.30 -5.02 5.89
N PRO A 19 -22.19 -6.00 5.69
CA PRO A 19 -22.85 -6.19 4.40
C PRO A 19 -23.59 -4.92 4.01
N GLY A 20 -23.32 -4.39 2.83
CA GLY A 20 -24.03 -3.21 2.34
C GLY A 20 -23.62 -2.81 0.94
N ASP A 21 -24.61 -2.36 0.16
CA ASP A 21 -24.41 -1.79 -1.17
C ASP A 21 -24.27 -0.26 -1.14
N ARG A 22 -24.03 0.32 0.05
CA ARG A 22 -23.86 1.76 0.20
C ARG A 22 -22.64 2.21 -0.59
N ARG A 23 -22.81 3.31 -1.33
CA ARG A 23 -21.77 3.95 -2.12
C ARG A 23 -21.60 5.38 -1.62
N ALA A 24 -20.36 5.82 -1.54
CA ALA A 24 -20.01 7.21 -1.26
C ALA A 24 -19.03 7.69 -2.34
N PRO A 25 -19.05 8.99 -2.67
CA PRO A 25 -18.23 9.50 -3.75
C PRO A 25 -16.74 9.56 -3.34
N VAL A 26 -15.86 9.45 -4.34
CA VAL A 26 -14.41 9.60 -4.20
C VAL A 26 -14.01 10.97 -4.74
N ASP A 27 -13.32 11.80 -3.95
CA ASP A 27 -12.95 13.15 -4.39
C ASP A 27 -11.72 13.13 -5.30
N ALA A 28 -10.75 12.26 -4.98
CA ALA A 28 -9.54 12.12 -5.75
C ALA A 28 -8.96 10.70 -5.74
N VAL A 29 -8.34 10.34 -6.86
CA VAL A 29 -7.44 9.18 -7.00
C VAL A 29 -6.02 9.72 -7.04
N ILE A 30 -5.18 9.30 -6.12
CA ILE A 30 -3.79 9.76 -5.96
C ILE A 30 -2.85 8.63 -6.37
N VAL A 31 -2.03 8.89 -7.38
CA VAL A 31 -1.11 7.89 -7.96
C VAL A 31 0.35 8.33 -7.78
N PRO A 32 1.11 7.73 -6.86
CA PRO A 32 2.55 7.88 -6.81
C PRO A 32 3.18 7.10 -7.98
N SER A 33 3.66 7.80 -9.01
CA SER A 33 4.12 7.15 -10.24
C SER A 33 5.61 7.30 -10.48
N ALA A 34 6.26 6.19 -10.81
CA ALA A 34 7.67 6.15 -11.26
C ALA A 34 7.82 5.46 -12.63
N ARG A 35 6.75 4.83 -13.13
CA ARG A 35 6.69 4.13 -14.42
C ARG A 35 6.27 5.08 -15.55
N ALA A 36 6.41 4.63 -16.79
CA ALA A 36 6.04 5.44 -17.95
C ALA A 36 4.51 5.68 -17.99
N GLU A 37 4.08 6.74 -18.65
CA GLU A 37 2.68 7.20 -18.70
C GLU A 37 1.68 6.15 -19.22
N ALA A 38 2.15 5.13 -19.94
CA ALA A 38 1.33 4.01 -20.39
C ALA A 38 0.69 3.23 -19.22
N SER A 39 1.36 3.19 -18.07
CA SER A 39 0.87 2.53 -16.85
C SER A 39 -0.34 3.24 -16.22
N LEU A 40 -0.52 4.54 -16.51
CA LEU A 40 -1.54 5.39 -15.88
C LEU A 40 -2.90 5.40 -16.58
N VAL A 41 -3.05 4.67 -17.69
CA VAL A 41 -4.29 4.65 -18.48
C VAL A 41 -5.47 4.15 -17.63
N GLU A 42 -5.26 3.06 -16.89
CA GLU A 42 -6.29 2.48 -16.03
C GLU A 42 -6.70 3.43 -14.90
N ALA A 43 -5.73 4.10 -14.26
CA ALA A 43 -6.02 5.11 -13.24
C ALA A 43 -6.80 6.31 -13.82
N GLY A 44 -6.47 6.73 -15.04
CA GLY A 44 -7.21 7.76 -15.78
C GLY A 44 -8.67 7.36 -16.04
N ARG A 45 -8.88 6.16 -16.59
CA ARG A 45 -10.22 5.60 -16.83
C ARG A 45 -11.02 5.54 -15.53
N LEU A 46 -10.41 5.04 -14.47
CA LEU A 46 -11.03 4.88 -13.16
C LEU A 46 -11.47 6.22 -12.57
N ALA A 47 -10.58 7.22 -12.57
CA ALA A 47 -10.91 8.56 -12.08
C ALA A 47 -12.02 9.23 -12.91
N ALA A 48 -12.06 9.02 -14.22
CA ALA A 48 -13.15 9.53 -15.06
C ALA A 48 -14.50 8.88 -14.72
N LEU A 49 -14.52 7.56 -14.50
CA LEU A 49 -15.74 6.82 -14.13
C LEU A 49 -16.28 7.20 -12.75
N LEU A 50 -15.39 7.54 -11.82
CA LEU A 50 -15.74 8.00 -10.47
C LEU A 50 -16.09 9.50 -10.40
N ASP A 51 -15.94 10.23 -11.51
CA ASP A 51 -15.88 11.69 -11.52
C ASP A 51 -14.95 12.25 -10.42
N ALA A 52 -13.79 11.64 -10.25
CA ALA A 52 -12.78 12.02 -9.28
C ALA A 52 -11.66 12.85 -9.93
N THR A 53 -10.94 13.65 -9.14
CA THR A 53 -9.68 14.26 -9.61
C THR A 53 -8.58 13.20 -9.62
N LEU A 54 -7.92 13.00 -10.75
CA LEU A 54 -6.67 12.23 -10.80
C LEU A 54 -5.48 13.12 -10.45
N LEU A 55 -4.83 12.86 -9.32
CA LEU A 55 -3.58 13.47 -8.92
C LEU A 55 -2.43 12.49 -9.16
N VAL A 56 -1.56 12.80 -10.14
CA VAL A 56 -0.37 11.99 -10.43
C VAL A 56 0.88 12.68 -9.91
N LEU A 57 1.63 11.99 -9.06
CA LEU A 57 2.89 12.49 -8.50
C LEU A 57 4.05 11.80 -9.21
N CYS A 58 4.62 12.49 -10.20
CA CYS A 58 5.53 11.92 -11.18
C CYS A 58 6.99 12.01 -10.74
N SER A 59 7.73 10.91 -10.84
CA SER A 59 9.20 10.93 -10.85
C SER A 59 9.75 9.82 -11.75
N GLY A 60 11.08 9.66 -11.81
CA GLY A 60 11.71 8.57 -12.57
C GLY A 60 11.35 8.62 -14.06
N ARG A 61 10.65 7.59 -14.55
CA ARG A 61 10.17 7.54 -15.94
C ARG A 61 8.82 8.25 -16.14
N SER A 62 8.10 8.55 -15.06
CA SER A 62 6.86 9.31 -15.09
C SER A 62 7.17 10.80 -15.21
N ARG A 63 6.57 11.47 -16.18
CA ARG A 63 6.78 12.92 -16.42
C ARG A 63 5.45 13.62 -16.63
N PRO A 64 5.17 14.76 -15.97
CA PRO A 64 3.84 15.38 -16.02
C PRO A 64 3.32 15.73 -17.41
N GLY A 65 4.16 16.27 -18.29
CA GLY A 65 3.76 16.61 -19.67
C GLY A 65 3.28 15.40 -20.48
N PRO A 66 4.09 14.32 -20.60
CA PRO A 66 3.67 13.04 -21.17
C PRO A 66 2.39 12.47 -20.52
N VAL A 67 2.28 12.51 -19.19
CA VAL A 67 1.07 12.05 -18.47
C VAL A 67 -0.17 12.80 -18.96
N ILE A 68 -0.14 14.14 -19.00
CA ILE A 68 -1.27 14.92 -19.49
C ILE A 68 -1.61 14.57 -20.93
N ARG A 69 -0.62 14.50 -21.85
CA ARG A 69 -0.86 14.15 -23.25
C ARG A 69 -1.46 12.76 -23.43
N ARG A 70 -1.05 11.79 -22.60
CA ARG A 70 -1.56 10.43 -22.67
C ARG A 70 -3.02 10.35 -22.23
N LEU A 71 -3.37 11.12 -21.20
CA LEU A 71 -4.69 11.05 -20.55
C LEU A 71 -5.71 12.06 -21.12
N THR A 72 -5.29 13.02 -21.96
CA THR A 72 -6.20 14.02 -22.56
C THR A 72 -7.27 13.45 -23.49
N GLY A 73 -7.16 12.17 -23.88
CA GLY A 73 -8.17 11.48 -24.68
C GLY A 73 -9.43 11.07 -23.91
N GLU A 74 -9.37 11.03 -22.57
CA GLU A 74 -10.48 10.59 -21.73
C GLU A 74 -11.49 11.73 -21.47
N PRO A 75 -12.72 11.66 -21.99
CA PRO A 75 -13.72 12.72 -21.81
C PRO A 75 -14.06 12.93 -20.32
N GLY A 76 -14.09 14.18 -19.88
CA GLY A 76 -14.44 14.55 -18.50
C GLY A 76 -13.34 14.34 -17.46
N LEU A 77 -12.21 13.72 -17.83
CA LEU A 77 -11.13 13.44 -16.89
C LEU A 77 -10.43 14.73 -16.39
N ARG A 78 -10.44 14.89 -15.07
CA ARG A 78 -9.76 15.97 -14.34
C ARG A 78 -8.40 15.47 -13.87
N VAL A 79 -7.32 15.90 -14.52
CA VAL A 79 -5.95 15.48 -14.16
C VAL A 79 -5.14 16.65 -13.62
N VAL A 80 -4.41 16.39 -12.54
CA VAL A 80 -3.29 17.21 -12.07
C VAL A 80 -2.05 16.32 -12.02
N ALA A 81 -1.07 16.59 -12.88
CA ALA A 81 0.20 15.89 -12.88
C ALA A 81 1.30 16.79 -12.31
N VAL A 82 1.95 16.36 -11.23
CA VAL A 82 2.93 17.11 -10.45
C VAL A 82 4.33 16.53 -10.69
N ASP A 83 5.30 17.40 -10.93
CA ASP A 83 6.70 17.04 -11.01
C ASP A 83 7.26 16.88 -9.60
N PHE A 84 7.46 15.64 -9.14
CA PHE A 84 7.96 15.36 -7.80
C PHE A 84 9.49 15.45 -7.78
N PRO A 85 10.07 16.34 -6.97
CA PRO A 85 11.51 16.56 -6.92
C PRO A 85 12.25 15.37 -6.30
N LYS A 86 13.42 15.05 -6.85
CA LYS A 86 14.28 13.96 -6.36
C LYS A 86 14.71 14.14 -4.90
N ASP A 87 14.93 15.39 -4.49
CA ASP A 87 15.42 15.74 -3.15
C ASP A 87 14.26 15.94 -2.14
N GLY A 88 13.03 15.61 -2.54
CA GLY A 88 11.84 15.82 -1.72
C GLY A 88 11.31 17.26 -1.76
N VAL A 89 10.20 17.49 -1.04
CA VAL A 89 9.49 18.77 -1.03
C VAL A 89 9.86 19.51 0.24
N ALA A 90 10.58 20.63 0.12
CA ALA A 90 11.12 21.38 1.26
C ALA A 90 10.07 21.87 2.27
N ALA A 91 8.83 22.06 1.82
CA ALA A 91 7.72 22.49 2.66
C ALA A 91 7.04 21.35 3.45
N LEU A 92 7.39 20.08 3.18
CA LEU A 92 6.97 18.96 4.03
C LEU A 92 7.87 18.87 5.27
N PRO A 93 7.35 18.42 6.42
CA PRO A 93 8.16 18.24 7.60
C PRO A 93 9.25 17.19 7.34
N ARG A 94 10.46 17.46 7.84
CA ARG A 94 11.53 16.47 7.82
C ARG A 94 11.29 15.46 8.94
N LEU A 95 10.98 14.23 8.55
CA LEU A 95 10.66 13.15 9.47
C LEU A 95 11.94 12.45 9.97
N GLU A 96 11.97 12.10 11.25
CA GLU A 96 13.04 11.36 11.90
C GLU A 96 13.24 9.99 11.24
N THR A 97 12.17 9.30 10.86
CA THR A 97 12.21 8.01 10.12
C THR A 97 13.01 8.08 8.82
N SER A 98 13.08 9.24 8.17
CA SER A 98 13.91 9.48 6.98
C SER A 98 15.41 9.63 7.28
N THR A 99 15.78 9.79 8.54
CA THR A 99 17.15 10.18 8.95
C THR A 99 17.74 9.30 10.05
N VAL A 100 16.92 8.59 10.81
CA VAL A 100 17.32 7.79 12.00
C VAL A 100 18.29 6.67 11.63
N LEU A 101 18.15 6.12 10.43
CA LEU A 101 19.05 5.10 9.89
C LEU A 101 20.31 5.71 9.26
N GLY A 102 20.45 7.05 9.25
CA GLY A 102 21.55 7.78 8.64
C GLY A 102 21.80 7.38 7.17
N ARG A 103 23.06 7.44 6.75
CA ARG A 103 23.52 6.87 5.47
C ARG A 103 23.83 5.37 5.57
N SER A 104 23.17 4.65 6.49
CA SER A 104 23.39 3.21 6.64
C SER A 104 22.88 2.45 5.42
N ARG A 105 23.23 1.18 5.37
CA ARG A 105 22.73 0.29 4.32
C ARG A 105 21.22 0.12 4.41
N LEU A 106 20.60 0.29 5.59
CA LEU A 106 19.18 0.03 5.85
C LEU A 106 18.23 1.06 5.23
N GLN A 107 18.74 2.24 4.85
CA GLN A 107 17.91 3.30 4.27
C GLN A 107 17.27 2.88 2.94
N ARG A 108 15.95 3.06 2.82
CA ARG A 108 15.22 2.88 1.56
C ARG A 108 15.51 4.05 0.62
N ARG A 109 15.61 3.79 -0.68
CA ARG A 109 15.82 4.82 -1.72
C ARG A 109 14.65 4.84 -2.70
N ALA A 110 13.45 5.07 -2.18
CA ALA A 110 12.23 5.19 -2.95
C ALA A 110 11.46 6.43 -2.51
N ASP A 111 10.73 7.06 -3.42
CA ASP A 111 9.98 8.29 -3.16
C ASP A 111 8.47 8.05 -2.94
N THR A 112 8.04 6.79 -2.91
CA THR A 112 6.62 6.41 -2.76
C THR A 112 6.01 7.00 -1.48
N SER A 113 6.65 6.84 -0.33
CA SER A 113 6.18 7.40 0.95
C SER A 113 6.03 8.92 0.88
N ALA A 114 7.06 9.61 0.35
CA ALA A 114 7.08 11.06 0.25
C ALA A 114 6.00 11.60 -0.71
N LYS A 115 5.75 10.91 -1.83
CA LYS A 115 4.63 11.20 -2.74
C LYS A 115 3.30 10.98 -2.05
N ARG A 116 3.08 9.84 -1.37
CA ARG A 116 1.82 9.57 -0.67
C ARG A 116 1.54 10.63 0.41
N ASN A 117 2.57 11.05 1.16
CA ASN A 117 2.47 12.16 2.13
C ASN A 117 2.14 13.50 1.48
N LEU A 118 2.77 13.85 0.35
CA LEU A 118 2.36 15.04 -0.41
C LEU A 118 0.90 14.94 -0.87
N GLY A 119 0.46 13.76 -1.29
CA GLY A 119 -0.92 13.47 -1.64
C GLY A 119 -1.89 13.75 -0.49
N LEU A 120 -1.60 13.30 0.73
CA LEU A 120 -2.39 13.59 1.94
C LEU A 120 -2.51 15.09 2.21
N VAL A 121 -1.39 15.81 2.12
CA VAL A 121 -1.33 17.25 2.36
C VAL A 121 -2.16 18.01 1.32
N LEU A 122 -1.98 17.68 0.05
CA LEU A 122 -2.76 18.27 -1.03
C LEU A 122 -4.25 17.95 -0.89
N ALA A 123 -4.61 16.74 -0.45
CA ALA A 123 -6.00 16.36 -0.21
C ALA A 123 -6.64 17.22 0.90
N ARG A 124 -5.95 17.35 2.04
CA ARG A 124 -6.43 18.16 3.16
C ARG A 124 -6.59 19.63 2.80
N MET A 125 -5.59 20.22 2.15
CA MET A 125 -5.66 21.62 1.70
C MET A 125 -6.71 21.84 0.60
N SER A 126 -7.04 20.79 -0.16
CA SER A 126 -8.08 20.82 -1.19
C SER A 126 -9.49 20.58 -0.64
N GLY A 127 -9.64 20.33 0.66
CA GLY A 127 -10.94 19.99 1.25
C GLY A 127 -11.55 18.72 0.68
N TRP A 128 -10.71 17.74 0.31
CA TRP A 128 -11.16 16.41 -0.08
C TRP A 128 -11.42 15.58 1.17
N ASP A 129 -12.60 14.98 1.26
CA ASP A 129 -13.00 14.16 2.39
C ASP A 129 -12.54 12.72 2.20
N THR A 130 -12.69 12.19 0.98
CA THR A 130 -12.33 10.81 0.63
C THR A 130 -11.36 10.78 -0.55
N VAL A 131 -10.20 10.20 -0.34
CA VAL A 131 -9.22 9.95 -1.41
C VAL A 131 -8.84 8.48 -1.48
N VAL A 132 -8.41 8.05 -2.65
CA VAL A 132 -7.91 6.70 -2.91
C VAL A 132 -6.45 6.79 -3.32
N PHE A 133 -5.56 6.11 -2.60
CA PHE A 133 -4.23 5.79 -3.09
C PHE A 133 -4.29 4.58 -4.01
N LEU A 134 -3.65 4.70 -5.18
CA LEU A 134 -3.60 3.65 -6.19
C LEU A 134 -2.20 3.60 -6.78
N ASP A 135 -1.56 2.44 -6.79
CA ASP A 135 -0.26 2.28 -7.46
C ASP A 135 -0.42 2.28 -8.99
N ASP A 136 0.62 2.71 -9.71
CA ASP A 136 0.56 2.88 -11.17
C ASP A 136 0.51 1.55 -11.96
N ASP A 137 0.59 0.40 -11.28
CA ASP A 137 0.45 -0.95 -11.84
C ASP A 137 -0.73 -1.73 -11.27
N ILE A 138 -1.71 -1.04 -10.67
CA ILE A 138 -2.96 -1.63 -10.19
C ILE A 138 -4.12 -1.30 -11.13
N HIS A 139 -4.96 -2.29 -11.39
CA HIS A 139 -6.23 -2.16 -12.09
C HIS A 139 -7.40 -2.46 -11.15
N VAL A 140 -8.47 -1.66 -11.21
CA VAL A 140 -9.71 -1.91 -10.46
C VAL A 140 -10.82 -2.26 -11.47
N PRO A 141 -11.26 -3.53 -11.54
CA PRO A 141 -12.24 -3.96 -12.54
C PRO A 141 -13.60 -3.27 -12.42
N ASP A 142 -14.09 -3.12 -11.19
CA ASP A 142 -15.38 -2.48 -10.88
C ASP A 142 -15.12 -1.17 -10.11
N PRO A 143 -15.27 0.02 -10.75
CA PRO A 143 -15.12 1.31 -10.07
C PRO A 143 -15.98 1.45 -8.82
N ALA A 144 -17.14 0.81 -8.77
CA ALA A 144 -18.03 0.87 -7.62
C ALA A 144 -17.44 0.19 -6.37
N ASP A 145 -16.39 -0.62 -6.50
CA ASP A 145 -15.63 -1.13 -5.35
C ASP A 145 -14.98 0.03 -4.57
N LEU A 146 -14.49 1.07 -5.24
CA LEU A 146 -13.93 2.25 -4.57
C LEU A 146 -15.01 3.11 -3.92
N GLU A 147 -16.20 3.22 -4.51
CA GLU A 147 -17.32 3.92 -3.88
C GLU A 147 -17.85 3.18 -2.64
N ARG A 148 -17.84 1.83 -2.67
CA ARG A 148 -18.15 0.99 -1.50
C ARG A 148 -17.08 1.14 -0.43
N ALA A 149 -15.80 1.16 -0.82
CA ALA A 149 -14.70 1.41 0.10
C ALA A 149 -14.83 2.80 0.76
N ALA A 150 -15.12 3.84 -0.04
CA ALA A 150 -15.43 5.18 0.45
C ALA A 150 -16.59 5.18 1.46
N ALA A 151 -17.65 4.42 1.19
CA ALA A 151 -18.79 4.32 2.11
C ALA A 151 -18.44 3.65 3.44
N LEU A 152 -17.36 2.88 3.55
CA LEU A 152 -16.96 2.28 4.83
C LEU A 152 -16.10 3.23 5.69
N LEU A 153 -15.66 4.35 5.11
CA LEU A 153 -14.85 5.36 5.80
C LEU A 153 -15.62 6.16 6.85
N ASP A 154 -16.93 5.98 7.06
CA ASP A 154 -17.59 6.60 8.23
C ASP A 154 -17.18 5.93 9.56
N THR A 155 -16.72 4.67 9.49
CA THR A 155 -16.42 3.84 10.68
C THR A 155 -15.01 3.25 10.68
N HIS A 156 -14.26 3.44 9.59
CA HIS A 156 -12.91 2.92 9.40
C HIS A 156 -11.95 4.04 9.00
N ASP A 157 -10.69 3.89 9.38
CA ASP A 157 -9.61 4.83 9.08
C ASP A 157 -8.83 4.44 7.81
N GLY A 158 -9.07 3.25 7.28
CA GLY A 158 -8.54 2.78 6.01
C GLY A 158 -9.34 1.59 5.48
N VAL A 159 -9.62 1.60 4.17
CA VAL A 159 -10.33 0.52 3.48
C VAL A 159 -9.52 0.10 2.28
N GLY A 160 -8.89 -1.07 2.36
CA GLY A 160 -8.14 -1.64 1.25
C GLY A 160 -9.04 -2.44 0.30
N LEU A 161 -8.66 -2.53 -0.96
CA LEU A 161 -9.24 -3.51 -1.88
C LEU A 161 -8.53 -4.86 -1.72
N HIS A 162 -9.21 -5.95 -2.10
CA HIS A 162 -8.55 -7.25 -2.20
C HIS A 162 -7.70 -7.31 -3.47
N VAL A 163 -6.38 -7.20 -3.30
CA VAL A 163 -5.43 -7.29 -4.41
C VAL A 163 -5.28 -8.75 -4.83
N THR A 164 -5.65 -9.00 -6.09
CA THR A 164 -5.53 -10.27 -6.81
C THR A 164 -4.52 -10.13 -7.96
N GLY A 165 -4.31 -11.19 -8.74
CA GLY A 165 -3.29 -11.19 -9.80
C GLY A 165 -1.92 -11.57 -9.24
N CYS A 166 -0.89 -10.75 -9.46
CA CYS A 166 0.41 -10.95 -8.82
C CYS A 166 0.36 -10.45 -7.37
N PRO A 167 0.55 -11.30 -6.35
CA PRO A 167 0.38 -10.84 -4.97
C PRO A 167 1.36 -9.72 -4.60
N ASP A 168 0.85 -8.69 -3.93
CA ASP A 168 1.65 -7.57 -3.44
C ASP A 168 2.36 -7.92 -2.13
N ASN A 169 3.37 -8.78 -2.27
CA ASN A 169 4.21 -9.25 -1.18
C ASN A 169 5.68 -8.97 -1.52
N SER A 170 6.52 -8.97 -0.47
CA SER A 170 7.97 -8.92 -0.65
C SER A 170 8.51 -10.14 -1.40
N VAL A 171 9.74 -10.02 -1.89
CA VAL A 171 10.42 -11.10 -2.61
C VAL A 171 10.58 -12.36 -1.75
N VAL A 172 10.84 -12.23 -0.44
CA VAL A 172 10.93 -13.37 0.48
C VAL A 172 9.59 -14.09 0.58
N CYS A 173 8.50 -13.33 0.70
CA CYS A 173 7.15 -13.88 0.77
C CYS A 173 6.71 -14.55 -0.54
N HIS A 174 7.12 -14.05 -1.70
CA HIS A 174 6.94 -14.74 -2.99
C HIS A 174 7.68 -16.07 -3.03
N ALA A 175 8.95 -16.10 -2.62
CA ALA A 175 9.71 -17.35 -2.55
C ALA A 175 9.09 -18.35 -1.57
N ASN A 176 8.56 -17.88 -0.43
CA ASN A 176 7.83 -18.74 0.52
C ASN A 176 6.61 -19.39 -0.14
N ARG A 177 5.80 -18.59 -0.86
CA ARG A 177 4.63 -19.06 -1.61
C ARG A 177 4.99 -20.04 -2.72
N GLU A 178 5.95 -19.70 -3.56
CA GLU A 178 6.35 -20.51 -4.71
C GLU A 178 7.06 -21.82 -4.30
N THR A 179 7.58 -21.89 -3.07
CA THR A 179 8.08 -23.13 -2.46
C THR A 179 7.02 -23.91 -1.67
N GLY A 180 5.73 -23.60 -1.87
CA GLY A 180 4.59 -24.38 -1.42
C GLY A 180 4.06 -24.04 -0.03
N GLN A 181 4.50 -22.95 0.60
CA GLN A 181 3.92 -22.50 1.88
C GLN A 181 2.77 -21.50 1.67
N PRO A 182 1.77 -21.48 2.56
CA PRO A 182 0.74 -20.45 2.52
C PRO A 182 1.34 -19.08 2.81
N GLN A 183 0.93 -18.08 2.02
CA GLN A 183 1.29 -16.68 2.23
C GLN A 183 0.18 -15.80 1.64
N GLU A 184 -0.61 -15.18 2.51
CA GLU A 184 -1.62 -14.20 2.12
C GLU A 184 -1.01 -12.79 1.98
N THR A 185 -1.81 -11.89 1.42
CA THR A 185 -1.56 -10.44 1.40
C THR A 185 -2.34 -9.78 2.54
N PHE A 186 -1.89 -8.61 2.97
CA PHE A 186 -2.67 -7.71 3.82
C PHE A 186 -3.28 -6.58 2.98
N ILE A 187 -4.13 -5.73 3.57
CA ILE A 187 -4.51 -4.48 2.90
C ILE A 187 -3.30 -3.55 2.80
N GLY A 188 -3.17 -2.84 1.68
CA GLY A 188 -2.01 -2.00 1.41
C GLY A 188 -2.33 -0.83 0.50
N GLY A 189 -1.36 0.07 0.35
CA GLY A 189 -1.44 1.31 -0.40
C GLY A 189 -1.57 1.14 -1.91
N GLY A 190 -1.45 -0.09 -2.44
CA GLY A 190 -1.71 -0.39 -3.84
C GLY A 190 -3.14 -0.06 -4.28
N ALA A 191 -4.12 -0.19 -3.36
CA ALA A 191 -5.48 0.28 -3.55
C ALA A 191 -6.14 0.54 -2.17
N LEU A 192 -6.02 1.76 -1.66
CA LEU A 192 -6.42 2.14 -0.30
C LEU A 192 -7.25 3.41 -0.28
N ALA A 193 -8.51 3.32 0.16
CA ALA A 193 -9.35 4.47 0.45
C ALA A 193 -9.06 5.00 1.87
N VAL A 194 -8.95 6.33 2.00
CA VAL A 194 -8.63 6.99 3.28
C VAL A 194 -9.49 8.25 3.50
N PRO A 195 -9.84 8.58 4.76
CA PRO A 195 -10.64 9.75 5.08
C PRO A 195 -9.71 10.96 5.28
N ALA A 196 -9.27 11.57 4.17
CA ALA A 196 -8.28 12.66 4.15
C ALA A 196 -8.62 13.85 5.06
N GLY A 197 -9.91 14.11 5.29
CA GLY A 197 -10.37 15.18 6.17
C GLY A 197 -10.05 15.00 7.65
N ARG A 198 -9.85 13.75 8.13
CA ARG A 198 -9.66 13.45 9.56
C ARG A 198 -8.49 12.53 9.90
N ILE A 199 -7.90 11.85 8.91
CA ILE A 199 -6.76 10.97 9.17
C ILE A 199 -5.54 11.80 9.56
N ASP A 200 -4.87 11.38 10.63
CA ASP A 200 -3.72 12.06 11.22
C ASP A 200 -2.44 11.21 11.15
N SER A 201 -2.45 10.20 10.27
CA SER A 201 -1.33 9.31 10.01
C SER A 201 -0.53 9.74 8.77
N PHE A 202 0.64 9.14 8.59
CA PHE A 202 1.55 9.40 7.49
C PHE A 202 2.25 8.10 7.04
N PHE A 203 2.88 8.15 5.87
CA PHE A 203 3.65 7.06 5.29
C PHE A 203 5.14 7.29 5.61
N PRO A 204 5.76 6.54 6.53
CA PRO A 204 7.18 6.69 6.85
C PRO A 204 8.10 6.18 5.73
N GLU A 205 9.36 6.57 5.74
CA GLU A 205 10.35 6.15 4.73
C GLU A 205 10.90 4.75 5.02
N VAL A 206 10.13 3.73 4.64
CA VAL A 206 10.47 2.30 4.77
C VAL A 206 9.64 1.47 3.79
N TYR A 207 10.00 0.20 3.54
CA TYR A 207 9.13 -0.74 2.83
C TYR A 207 7.92 -1.14 3.69
N ASN A 208 6.77 -1.38 3.07
CA ASN A 208 5.47 -1.52 3.73
C ASN A 208 5.08 -0.27 4.55
N GLU A 209 5.38 0.94 4.03
CA GLU A 209 5.03 2.20 4.70
C GLU A 209 3.52 2.39 4.92
N ASP A 210 2.72 1.73 4.11
CA ASP A 210 1.26 1.65 4.20
C ASP A 210 0.79 0.88 5.43
N TRP A 211 1.50 -0.16 5.85
CA TRP A 211 1.16 -0.87 7.10
C TRP A 211 1.34 0.04 8.32
N PHE A 212 2.40 0.86 8.32
CA PHE A 212 2.62 1.87 9.35
C PHE A 212 1.57 2.98 9.32
N PHE A 213 1.14 3.40 8.13
CA PHE A 213 0.06 4.38 7.97
C PHE A 213 -1.23 3.91 8.67
N LEU A 214 -1.52 2.61 8.66
CA LEU A 214 -2.70 2.03 9.30
C LEU A 214 -2.58 1.85 10.82
N LEU A 215 -1.40 2.08 11.40
CA LEU A 215 -1.21 1.98 12.86
C LEU A 215 -1.74 3.24 13.58
N GLY A 216 -2.30 3.01 14.76
CA GLY A 216 -2.62 3.97 15.80
C GLY A 216 -1.51 4.07 16.86
N GLU A 217 -1.78 4.73 17.98
CA GLU A 217 -0.77 4.91 19.04
C GLU A 217 -0.34 3.58 19.68
N THR A 218 -1.29 2.66 19.87
CA THR A 218 -1.05 1.40 20.60
C THR A 218 -1.24 0.13 19.76
N GLY A 219 -1.77 0.23 18.54
CA GLY A 219 -2.06 -0.92 17.68
C GLY A 219 -2.72 -0.52 16.37
N LEU A 220 -3.32 -1.47 15.66
CA LEU A 220 -3.96 -1.21 14.36
C LEU A 220 -5.22 -0.34 14.51
N ARG A 221 -5.39 0.64 13.63
CA ARG A 221 -6.63 1.43 13.53
C ARG A 221 -7.80 0.57 13.03
N PRO A 222 -9.06 1.02 13.17
CA PRO A 222 -10.18 0.39 12.49
C PRO A 222 -9.96 0.31 10.98
N VAL A 223 -9.69 -0.89 10.47
CA VAL A 223 -9.50 -1.13 9.03
C VAL A 223 -10.37 -2.28 8.55
N THR A 224 -10.77 -2.21 7.29
CA THR A 224 -11.57 -3.25 6.63
C THR A 224 -11.14 -3.41 5.17
N GLN A 225 -11.75 -4.36 4.48
CA GLN A 225 -11.46 -4.67 3.08
C GLN A 225 -12.76 -4.73 2.28
N ALA A 226 -12.78 -4.11 1.11
CA ALA A 226 -13.94 -4.12 0.22
C ALA A 226 -13.51 -4.16 -1.25
N GLY A 227 -14.18 -4.99 -2.04
CA GLY A 227 -13.95 -5.05 -3.47
C GLY A 227 -12.64 -5.71 -3.89
N VAL A 228 -12.32 -5.61 -5.18
CA VAL A 228 -11.16 -6.26 -5.81
C VAL A 228 -10.32 -5.27 -6.60
N ALA A 229 -9.01 -5.38 -6.43
CA ALA A 229 -8.01 -4.79 -7.29
C ALA A 229 -7.15 -5.90 -7.90
N VAL A 230 -6.51 -5.63 -9.03
CA VAL A 230 -5.67 -6.58 -9.76
C VAL A 230 -4.30 -5.95 -9.96
N GLN A 231 -3.28 -6.53 -9.35
CA GLN A 231 -1.89 -6.16 -9.64
C GLN A 231 -1.47 -6.71 -10.99
N GLN A 232 -0.86 -5.87 -11.82
CA GLN A 232 -0.20 -6.32 -13.04
C GLN A 232 0.88 -7.36 -12.73
N HIS A 233 1.06 -8.31 -13.65
CA HIS A 233 2.10 -9.31 -13.50
C HIS A 233 3.49 -8.67 -13.57
N TYR A 234 4.36 -9.07 -12.65
CA TYR A 234 5.76 -8.72 -12.64
C TYR A 234 6.57 -9.91 -12.13
N ASP A 235 7.86 -9.89 -12.44
CA ASP A 235 8.80 -10.88 -11.92
C ASP A 235 9.38 -10.41 -10.56
N PRO A 236 9.07 -11.08 -9.43
CA PRO A 236 9.60 -10.71 -8.13
C PRO A 236 11.10 -10.99 -7.97
N PHE A 237 11.68 -11.92 -8.74
CA PHE A 237 13.09 -12.31 -8.63
C PHE A 237 13.98 -11.69 -9.72
N ALA A 238 13.45 -10.78 -10.53
CA ALA A 238 14.18 -10.11 -11.61
C ALA A 238 15.39 -9.32 -11.09
N ASP A 239 15.29 -8.75 -9.88
CA ASP A 239 16.33 -7.93 -9.27
C ASP A 239 16.52 -8.29 -7.78
N PRO A 240 17.62 -8.97 -7.42
CA PRO A 240 17.95 -9.26 -6.03
C PRO A 240 18.11 -8.02 -5.15
N ASP A 241 18.40 -6.85 -5.71
CA ASP A 241 18.52 -5.61 -4.96
C ASP A 241 17.16 -5.15 -4.41
N ARG A 242 16.06 -5.54 -5.06
CA ARG A 242 14.70 -5.37 -4.53
C ARG A 242 14.53 -6.11 -3.20
N ALA A 243 14.85 -7.41 -3.16
CA ALA A 243 14.78 -8.21 -1.93
C ALA A 243 15.64 -7.59 -0.80
N ARG A 244 16.81 -7.04 -1.16
CA ARG A 244 17.67 -6.32 -0.21
C ARG A 244 17.04 -5.02 0.32
N GLY A 245 16.34 -4.29 -0.54
CA GLY A 245 15.69 -3.03 -0.21
C GLY A 245 14.41 -3.18 0.62
N GLU A 246 13.73 -4.31 0.49
CA GLU A 246 12.48 -4.62 1.20
C GLU A 246 12.72 -5.10 2.64
N GLU A 247 13.79 -5.88 2.87
CA GLU A 247 13.95 -6.68 4.10
C GLU A 247 13.84 -5.91 5.42
N PHE A 248 14.37 -4.68 5.51
CA PHE A 248 14.25 -3.91 6.75
C PHE A 248 12.80 -3.52 7.05
N GLY A 249 12.05 -3.11 6.03
CA GLY A 249 10.63 -2.80 6.22
C GLY A 249 9.78 -4.03 6.46
N ASP A 250 10.11 -5.14 5.79
CA ASP A 250 9.48 -6.43 6.05
C ASP A 250 9.67 -6.88 7.50
N VAL A 251 10.90 -6.81 8.02
CA VAL A 251 11.18 -7.14 9.42
C VAL A 251 10.31 -6.32 10.37
N LEU A 252 10.21 -5.01 10.14
CA LEU A 252 9.43 -4.14 11.02
C LEU A 252 7.93 -4.40 10.89
N ALA A 253 7.40 -4.46 9.66
CA ALA A 253 5.98 -4.62 9.40
C ALA A 253 5.47 -5.98 9.91
N GLU A 254 6.13 -7.07 9.50
CA GLU A 254 5.79 -8.43 9.95
C GLU A 254 6.00 -8.59 11.46
N GLY A 255 7.04 -7.97 12.03
CA GLY A 255 7.28 -7.97 13.48
C GLY A 255 6.15 -7.30 14.26
N ILE A 256 5.76 -6.10 13.85
CA ILE A 256 4.64 -5.40 14.51
C ILE A 256 3.36 -6.22 14.39
N PHE A 257 3.02 -6.66 13.18
CA PHE A 257 1.73 -7.30 12.91
C PHE A 257 1.64 -8.71 13.50
N ALA A 258 2.74 -9.46 13.56
CA ALA A 258 2.80 -10.70 14.31
C ALA A 258 2.54 -10.48 15.81
N GLY A 259 3.03 -9.38 16.39
CA GLY A 259 2.69 -8.98 17.76
C GLY A 259 1.20 -8.69 17.92
N LEU A 260 0.63 -7.91 17.00
CA LEU A 260 -0.78 -7.52 17.02
C LEU A 260 -1.72 -8.72 16.88
N ASP A 261 -1.38 -9.74 16.10
CA ASP A 261 -2.15 -10.99 16.00
C ASP A 261 -2.31 -11.71 17.35
N HIS A 262 -1.35 -11.52 18.26
CA HIS A 262 -1.39 -12.06 19.62
C HIS A 262 -1.93 -11.05 20.65
N GLY A 263 -2.54 -9.96 20.20
CA GLY A 263 -3.06 -8.88 21.06
C GLY A 263 -1.96 -8.11 21.81
N GLN A 264 -0.72 -8.16 21.33
CA GLN A 264 0.40 -7.45 21.96
C GLN A 264 0.46 -6.00 21.44
N PRO A 265 0.96 -5.05 22.25
CA PRO A 265 1.23 -3.70 21.77
C PRO A 265 2.38 -3.69 20.75
N ILE A 266 2.57 -2.55 20.09
CA ILE A 266 3.69 -2.32 19.16
C ILE A 266 5.03 -2.61 19.89
N PRO A 267 5.88 -3.52 19.38
CA PRO A 267 7.09 -3.92 20.08
C PRO A 267 8.14 -2.81 20.17
N ALA A 268 8.45 -2.38 21.41
CA ALA A 268 9.46 -1.35 21.68
C ALA A 268 10.75 -1.91 22.30
N GLU A 269 10.85 -3.22 22.51
CA GLU A 269 11.96 -3.84 23.25
C GLU A 269 12.92 -4.58 22.33
N THR A 270 14.23 -4.39 22.54
CA THR A 270 15.29 -5.09 21.79
C THR A 270 15.20 -6.61 21.94
N GLY A 271 14.74 -7.12 23.09
CA GLY A 271 14.57 -8.55 23.32
C GLY A 271 13.52 -9.19 22.40
N TYR A 272 12.44 -8.47 22.08
CA TYR A 272 11.46 -8.91 21.09
C TYR A 272 12.12 -9.00 19.71
N TRP A 273 12.75 -7.91 19.28
CA TRP A 273 13.34 -7.80 17.94
C TRP A 273 14.48 -8.81 17.72
N SER A 274 15.26 -9.13 18.76
CA SER A 274 16.27 -10.20 18.68
C SER A 274 15.65 -11.56 18.34
N ARG A 275 14.55 -11.94 18.99
CA ARG A 275 13.85 -13.20 18.69
C ARG A 275 13.19 -13.16 17.32
N PHE A 276 12.60 -12.03 16.93
CA PHE A 276 11.96 -11.89 15.62
C PHE A 276 12.96 -11.97 14.47
N LEU A 277 14.11 -11.30 14.58
CA LEU A 277 15.19 -11.38 13.59
C LEU A 277 15.73 -12.81 13.43
N ALA A 278 15.87 -13.55 14.53
CA ALA A 278 16.26 -14.96 14.48
C ALA A 278 15.18 -15.81 13.75
N ALA A 279 13.91 -15.63 14.10
CA ALA A 279 12.80 -16.32 13.42
C ALA A 279 12.70 -15.97 11.92
N ARG A 280 12.96 -14.71 11.55
CA ARG A 280 13.01 -14.26 10.15
C ARG A 280 14.17 -14.90 9.38
N LEU A 281 15.33 -15.05 10.01
CA LEU A 281 16.47 -15.75 9.40
C LEU A 281 16.14 -17.24 9.19
N ASP A 282 15.58 -17.89 10.20
CA ASP A 282 15.16 -19.29 10.13
C ASP A 282 14.13 -19.51 9.01
N LEU A 283 13.20 -18.57 8.81
CA LEU A 283 12.25 -18.61 7.70
C LEU A 283 12.98 -18.62 6.35
N ILE A 284 13.89 -17.68 6.13
CA ILE A 284 14.64 -17.58 4.86
C ILE A 284 15.42 -18.87 4.60
N GLU A 285 16.11 -19.41 5.61
CA GLU A 285 16.86 -20.66 5.48
C GLU A 285 15.95 -21.87 5.21
N GLN A 286 14.74 -21.89 5.78
CA GLN A 286 13.76 -22.92 5.47
C GLN A 286 13.24 -22.82 4.03
N ILE A 287 13.06 -21.60 3.49
CA ILE A 287 12.70 -21.40 2.08
C ILE A 287 13.84 -21.92 1.19
N GLU A 288 15.08 -21.55 1.47
CA GLU A 288 16.26 -22.01 0.72
C GLU A 288 16.35 -23.54 0.68
N LYS A 289 16.09 -24.23 1.80
CA LYS A 289 16.10 -25.70 1.88
C LYS A 289 15.03 -26.39 1.02
N ARG A 290 13.93 -25.69 0.69
CA ARG A 290 12.87 -26.22 -0.19
C ARG A 290 13.16 -26.04 -1.67
N ILE A 291 14.17 -25.25 -2.02
CA ILE A 291 14.56 -25.01 -3.42
C ILE A 291 15.49 -26.14 -3.87
N GLY A 292 14.98 -27.04 -4.72
CA GLY A 292 15.73 -28.17 -5.27
C GLY A 292 16.06 -28.02 -6.76
N PRO A 293 16.77 -28.99 -7.37
CA PRO A 293 17.17 -28.96 -8.79
C PRO A 293 16.03 -28.83 -9.81
N GLY A 294 14.79 -29.11 -9.42
CA GLY A 294 13.59 -28.97 -10.25
C GLY A 294 12.73 -27.76 -9.94
N THR A 295 13.09 -26.92 -8.96
CA THR A 295 12.30 -25.74 -8.60
C THR A 295 12.38 -24.72 -9.73
N PRO A 296 11.25 -24.36 -10.38
CA PRO A 296 11.24 -23.33 -11.40
C PRO A 296 11.87 -22.06 -10.85
N ARG A 297 12.84 -21.50 -11.59
CA ARG A 297 13.54 -20.26 -11.22
C ARG A 297 14.28 -20.31 -9.88
N GLY A 298 14.59 -21.52 -9.38
CA GLY A 298 15.24 -21.70 -8.07
C GLY A 298 16.56 -20.92 -7.94
N GLY A 299 17.33 -20.79 -9.03
CA GLY A 299 18.54 -19.97 -9.06
C GLY A 299 18.27 -18.48 -8.80
N ASP A 300 17.18 -17.92 -9.33
CA ASP A 300 16.82 -16.50 -9.14
C ASP A 300 16.28 -16.26 -7.73
N MET A 301 15.47 -17.20 -7.23
CA MET A 301 14.99 -17.20 -5.84
C MET A 301 16.17 -17.22 -4.86
N LEU A 302 17.14 -18.13 -5.03
CA LEU A 302 18.31 -18.23 -4.16
C LEU A 302 19.16 -16.96 -4.17
N ARG A 303 19.33 -16.31 -5.34
CA ARG A 303 20.04 -15.01 -5.40
C ARG A 303 19.29 -13.92 -4.62
N SER A 304 17.97 -13.87 -4.75
CA SER A 304 17.14 -12.90 -4.05
C SER A 304 17.08 -13.15 -2.53
N LEU A 305 16.90 -14.39 -2.11
CA LEU A 305 16.94 -14.80 -0.70
C LEU A 305 18.32 -14.54 -0.09
N GLY A 306 19.40 -14.80 -0.83
CA GLY A 306 20.75 -14.45 -0.42
C GLY A 306 20.93 -12.94 -0.21
N ALA A 307 20.32 -12.10 -1.06
CA ALA A 307 20.35 -10.65 -0.91
C ALA A 307 19.55 -10.16 0.30
N ALA A 308 18.36 -10.70 0.55
CA ALA A 308 17.53 -10.43 1.73
C ALA A 308 18.25 -10.89 3.02
N LYS A 309 18.75 -12.13 3.07
CA LYS A 309 19.54 -12.67 4.19
C LYS A 309 20.78 -11.83 4.46
N GLY A 310 21.46 -11.39 3.40
CA GLY A 310 22.59 -10.47 3.48
C GLY A 310 22.21 -9.16 4.16
N ARG A 311 21.03 -8.58 3.83
CA ARG A 311 20.49 -7.39 4.52
C ARG A 311 20.14 -7.68 5.97
N LEU A 312 19.42 -8.77 6.23
CA LEU A 312 18.95 -9.15 7.56
C LEU A 312 20.08 -9.21 8.59
N ARG A 313 21.26 -9.71 8.19
CA ARG A 313 22.46 -9.76 9.05
C ARG A 313 23.00 -8.39 9.49
N PHE A 314 22.64 -7.31 8.79
CA PHE A 314 23.00 -5.94 9.19
C PHE A 314 21.98 -5.29 10.11
N ILE A 315 20.78 -5.87 10.25
CA ILE A 315 19.72 -5.32 11.10
C ILE A 315 20.02 -5.73 12.54
N GLN A 316 20.28 -4.74 13.40
CA GLN A 316 20.41 -4.95 14.84
C GLN A 316 19.04 -4.74 15.51
N PRO A 317 18.74 -5.43 16.63
CA PRO A 317 17.50 -5.17 17.38
C PRO A 317 17.31 -3.71 17.78
N ILE A 318 18.40 -2.98 18.04
CA ILE A 318 18.36 -1.56 18.38
C ILE A 318 17.96 -0.68 17.20
N ASP A 319 18.23 -1.09 15.95
CA ASP A 319 17.81 -0.35 14.76
C ASP A 319 16.28 -0.36 14.65
N CYS A 320 15.66 -1.51 14.98
CA CYS A 320 14.20 -1.63 15.01
C CYS A 320 13.60 -0.72 16.08
N VAL A 321 14.11 -0.78 17.32
CA VAL A 321 13.62 0.08 18.41
C VAL A 321 13.74 1.56 18.05
N ARG A 322 14.93 2.00 17.59
CA ARG A 322 15.15 3.39 17.17
C ARG A 322 14.21 3.84 16.05
N TYR A 323 13.92 2.95 15.10
CA TYR A 323 12.99 3.27 14.02
C TYR A 323 11.55 3.44 14.54
N ILE A 324 11.11 2.59 15.46
CA ILE A 324 9.77 2.70 16.08
C ILE A 324 9.65 3.98 16.91
N GLU A 325 10.68 4.32 17.69
CA GLU A 325 10.73 5.59 18.45
C GLU A 325 10.66 6.81 17.51
N ALA A 326 11.46 6.81 16.44
CA ALA A 326 11.43 7.87 15.43
C ALA A 326 10.04 7.98 14.77
N TRP A 327 9.42 6.85 14.43
CA TRP A 327 8.07 6.82 13.88
C TRP A 327 7.04 7.40 14.85
N GLN A 328 7.12 7.08 16.15
CA GLN A 328 6.24 7.64 17.17
C GLN A 328 6.40 9.16 17.31
N ASN A 329 7.65 9.65 17.31
CA ASN A 329 7.94 11.09 17.32
C ASN A 329 7.37 11.78 16.07
N ASP A 330 7.57 11.17 14.90
CA ASP A 330 7.09 11.69 13.62
C ASP A 330 5.57 11.79 13.57
N ARG A 331 4.82 10.90 14.23
CA ARG A 331 3.36 11.05 14.34
C ARG A 331 2.96 12.35 15.04
N LYS A 332 3.73 12.79 16.02
CA LYS A 332 3.47 14.07 16.70
C LYS A 332 3.79 15.22 15.75
N THR A 333 4.99 15.22 15.18
CA THR A 333 5.43 16.23 14.19
C THR A 333 4.43 16.36 13.04
N TRP A 334 3.93 15.24 12.52
CA TRP A 334 2.96 15.20 11.44
C TRP A 334 1.60 15.77 11.85
N ARG A 335 1.09 15.41 13.04
CA ARG A 335 -0.16 15.95 13.59
C ARG A 335 -0.11 17.46 13.76
N ASP A 336 0.99 17.96 14.33
CA ASP A 336 1.22 19.40 14.52
C ASP A 336 1.23 20.09 13.16
N TYR A 337 1.99 19.55 12.20
CA TYR A 337 2.04 20.05 10.83
C TYR A 337 0.65 20.08 10.13
N LEU A 338 -0.15 19.01 10.24
CA LEU A 338 -1.50 18.97 9.65
C LEU A 338 -2.50 19.94 10.27
N THR A 339 -2.26 20.36 11.52
CA THR A 339 -3.10 21.33 12.24
C THR A 339 -2.89 22.74 11.72
N ASP A 340 -1.66 23.07 11.32
CA ASP A 340 -1.27 24.37 10.80
C ASP A 340 -1.57 24.56 9.30
N LEU A 341 -1.97 23.48 8.60
CA LEU A 341 -2.32 23.56 7.18
C LEU A 341 -3.60 24.36 6.95
N PRO A 342 -3.62 25.28 5.98
CA PRO A 342 -4.85 25.95 5.59
C PRO A 342 -5.78 24.93 4.91
N VAL A 343 -6.97 24.77 5.49
CA VAL A 343 -8.04 23.95 4.91
C VAL A 343 -8.97 24.86 4.12
N ARG A 344 -9.26 24.49 2.87
CA ARG A 344 -10.17 25.25 2.02
C ARG A 344 -11.60 25.25 2.60
N ALA A 345 -12.18 26.43 2.75
CA ALA A 345 -13.62 26.60 2.96
C ALA A 345 -14.35 26.56 1.61
N GLY A 346 -15.45 25.80 1.49
CA GLY A 346 -16.33 25.82 0.32
C GLY A 346 -16.33 24.58 -0.60
N GLY A 347 -16.07 23.39 -0.05
CA GLY A 347 -16.20 22.11 -0.76
C GLY A 347 -14.94 21.67 -1.53
N PRO A 348 -14.96 20.46 -2.12
CA PRO A 348 -13.78 19.82 -2.69
C PRO A 348 -13.23 20.61 -3.88
N ALA A 349 -11.94 20.90 -3.84
CA ALA A 349 -11.28 21.72 -4.82
C ALA A 349 -11.15 21.01 -6.19
N GLY A 350 -11.24 21.79 -7.27
CA GLY A 350 -10.98 21.33 -8.62
C GLY A 350 -9.50 21.42 -9.02
N PRO A 351 -9.15 21.02 -10.27
CA PRO A 351 -7.76 21.01 -10.74
C PRO A 351 -7.06 22.38 -10.72
N ARG A 352 -7.80 23.49 -10.88
CA ARG A 352 -7.22 24.84 -10.90
C ARG A 352 -6.77 25.26 -9.50
N GLU A 353 -7.59 24.95 -8.51
CA GLU A 353 -7.33 25.20 -7.10
C GLU A 353 -6.19 24.32 -6.60
N VAL A 354 -6.19 23.02 -6.92
CA VAL A 354 -5.09 22.11 -6.58
C VAL A 354 -3.78 22.59 -7.20
N ARG A 355 -3.81 23.07 -8.46
CA ARG A 355 -2.63 23.68 -9.10
C ARG A 355 -2.11 24.91 -8.34
N ALA A 356 -2.99 25.74 -7.79
CA ALA A 356 -2.57 26.87 -6.98
C ALA A 356 -1.88 26.40 -5.69
N THR A 357 -2.46 25.39 -5.01
CA THR A 357 -1.85 24.76 -3.84
C THR A 357 -0.48 24.19 -4.16
N VAL A 358 -0.36 23.38 -5.21
CA VAL A 358 0.91 22.76 -5.65
C VAL A 358 1.99 23.83 -5.92
N ARG A 359 1.62 24.96 -6.53
CA ARG A 359 2.55 26.07 -6.75
C ARG A 359 3.00 26.74 -5.44
N GLY A 360 2.16 26.76 -4.42
CA GLY A 360 2.52 27.21 -3.07
C GLY A 360 3.65 26.37 -2.44
N PHE A 361 3.76 25.09 -2.82
CA PHE A 361 4.88 24.21 -2.45
C PHE A 361 6.13 24.40 -3.33
N GLY A 362 6.13 25.37 -4.25
CA GLY A 362 7.21 25.58 -5.22
C GLY A 362 7.30 24.49 -6.31
N LEU A 363 6.25 23.68 -6.45
CA LEU A 363 6.25 22.54 -7.38
C LEU A 363 5.69 22.92 -8.75
N ARG A 364 6.23 22.27 -9.79
CA ARG A 364 5.70 22.38 -11.15
C ARG A 364 4.57 21.37 -11.35
N CYS A 365 3.50 21.80 -11.99
CA CYS A 365 2.42 20.89 -12.36
C CYS A 365 1.71 21.31 -13.66
N PHE A 366 1.03 20.34 -14.23
CA PHE A 366 0.26 20.44 -15.46
C PHE A 366 -1.15 19.92 -15.18
N ILE A 367 -2.15 20.52 -15.83
CA ILE A 367 -3.55 20.14 -15.66
C ILE A 367 -4.19 19.83 -17.01
N SER A 368 -5.19 18.96 -17.04
CA SER A 368 -6.00 18.73 -18.24
C SER A 368 -6.81 19.99 -18.60
N ARG A 369 -7.10 20.18 -19.90
CA ARG A 369 -7.83 21.35 -20.42
C ARG A 369 -9.36 21.19 -20.34
N ALA A 370 -9.86 19.98 -20.13
CA ALA A 370 -11.29 19.71 -20.19
C ALA A 370 -12.03 20.40 -19.03
N PRO A 371 -13.12 21.15 -19.29
CA PRO A 371 -14.03 21.55 -18.23
C PRO A 371 -14.63 20.26 -17.64
N GLY A 372 -14.47 20.08 -16.33
CA GLY A 372 -15.05 18.93 -15.63
C GLY A 372 -16.57 18.89 -15.80
N ARG A 373 -17.14 17.68 -15.87
CA ARG A 373 -18.58 17.52 -15.78
C ARG A 373 -19.03 17.90 -14.36
N PRO A 374 -20.22 18.46 -14.15
CA PRO A 374 -20.77 18.61 -12.80
C PRO A 374 -20.90 17.24 -12.14
N ARG A 375 -20.56 17.17 -10.85
CA ARG A 375 -20.58 15.92 -10.07
C ARG A 375 -21.99 15.34 -10.03
N THR A 376 -22.14 14.14 -10.59
CA THR A 376 -23.38 13.37 -10.50
C THR A 376 -23.34 12.49 -9.26
N ALA A 377 -24.49 12.32 -8.59
CA ALA A 377 -24.59 11.36 -7.49
C ALA A 377 -24.25 9.94 -8.01
N PRO A 378 -23.71 9.04 -7.16
CA PRO A 378 -23.44 7.65 -7.54
C PRO A 378 -24.70 7.01 -8.12
N GLU A 379 -24.60 6.41 -9.30
CA GLU A 379 -25.73 5.75 -9.94
C GLU A 379 -26.12 4.49 -9.12
N PRO A 380 -27.41 4.25 -8.84
CA PRO A 380 -27.84 3.06 -8.12
C PRO A 380 -27.37 1.80 -8.85
N ALA A 381 -26.88 0.82 -8.08
CA ALA A 381 -26.33 -0.41 -8.62
C ALA A 381 -27.35 -1.15 -9.50
N ALA A 382 -26.97 -1.45 -10.74
CA ALA A 382 -27.65 -2.52 -11.48
C ALA A 382 -27.49 -3.84 -10.70
N PRO A 383 -28.54 -4.67 -10.57
CA PRO A 383 -28.46 -5.93 -9.86
C PRO A 383 -27.36 -6.81 -10.48
N ARG A 384 -26.40 -7.24 -9.66
CA ARG A 384 -25.34 -8.15 -10.10
C ARG A 384 -25.96 -9.49 -10.50
N SER A 385 -25.61 -10.00 -11.67
CA SER A 385 -25.76 -11.42 -11.98
C SER A 385 -24.92 -12.23 -10.99
N ALA A 386 -25.54 -13.24 -10.37
CA ALA A 386 -24.91 -14.07 -9.36
C ALA A 386 -23.61 -14.69 -9.91
N PRO A 387 -22.51 -14.73 -9.13
CA PRO A 387 -21.32 -15.47 -9.54
C PRO A 387 -21.64 -16.97 -9.57
N GLU A 388 -21.34 -17.62 -10.71
CA GLU A 388 -21.37 -19.08 -10.80
C GLU A 388 -20.49 -19.68 -9.70
N ALA A 389 -21.10 -20.52 -8.87
CA ALA A 389 -20.46 -21.21 -7.77
C ALA A 389 -19.45 -22.24 -8.28
N ALA A 390 -18.19 -21.84 -8.45
CA ALA A 390 -17.07 -22.74 -8.69
C ALA A 390 -16.21 -22.91 -7.42
N TRP A 391 -16.83 -23.43 -6.35
CA TRP A 391 -16.11 -24.05 -5.24
C TRP A 391 -16.47 -25.54 -5.18
N ARG A 392 -15.83 -26.34 -6.04
CA ARG A 392 -15.83 -27.79 -5.86
C ARG A 392 -14.90 -28.11 -4.70
N ARG A 393 -15.49 -28.67 -3.64
CA ARG A 393 -14.80 -29.31 -2.51
C ARG A 393 -13.85 -30.39 -3.06
N SER A 394 -12.55 -30.28 -2.75
CA SER A 394 -11.65 -31.42 -2.84
C SER A 394 -12.08 -32.48 -1.81
N PRO A 395 -12.14 -33.78 -2.16
CA PRO A 395 -12.54 -34.82 -1.23
C PRO A 395 -11.45 -35.10 -0.20
N SER A 396 -11.89 -35.31 1.04
CA SER A 396 -11.07 -35.74 2.19
C SER A 396 -10.48 -37.14 1.95
N PRO A 397 -9.21 -37.41 2.35
CA PRO A 397 -8.59 -38.72 2.18
C PRO A 397 -8.92 -39.58 3.40
N ASP A 398 -9.97 -40.39 3.34
CA ASP A 398 -10.08 -41.57 4.20
C ASP A 398 -11.21 -42.50 3.75
N ARG A 399 -10.82 -43.75 3.45
CA ARG A 399 -11.59 -45.02 3.39
C ARG A 399 -11.25 -45.82 2.12
N LEU A 400 -10.20 -46.61 2.20
CA LEU A 400 -10.23 -47.94 1.58
C LEU A 400 -10.04 -48.99 2.68
N ARG A 401 -11.14 -49.70 2.92
CA ARG A 401 -11.24 -50.89 3.75
C ARG A 401 -10.52 -52.06 3.08
N ALA A 402 -9.98 -52.93 3.94
CA ALA A 402 -9.51 -54.28 3.63
C ALA A 402 -10.57 -55.16 2.93
N PRO A 403 -10.14 -56.22 2.21
CA PRO A 403 -10.99 -57.37 1.95
C PRO A 403 -10.62 -58.54 2.87
N ALA A 404 -11.65 -59.19 3.43
CA ALA A 404 -11.55 -60.51 4.01
C ALA A 404 -12.03 -61.56 2.99
N VAL A 405 -11.18 -62.58 2.80
CA VAL A 405 -11.46 -64.02 2.63
C VAL A 405 -12.60 -64.43 1.69
N ARG A 406 -12.24 -65.12 0.60
CA ARG A 406 -12.53 -66.55 0.39
C ARG A 406 -11.42 -67.22 -0.40
#